data_AF-A0A6G8D006-F1
#
_entry.id   AF-A0A6G8D006-F1
#
_cell.length_a   1.000
_cell.length_b   1.000
_cell.length_c   1.000
_cell.angle_alpha   90.00
_cell.angle_beta   90.00
_cell.angle_gamma   90.00
#
_symmetry.space_group_name_H-M   'P 1'
#
loop_
_entity.id
_entity.type
_entity.pdbx_description
1 polymer ?
#
loop_
_entity_poly.entity_id
_entity_poly.type
_entity_poly.pdbx_seq_one_letter_code
_entity_poly.pdbx_strand_id
1 'polypeptide(L)'
;MNRYQVLFSTDAAEDLERLFDHILERELASPSGDLDIPARAMEAIEQACSFLQHSPFSCRKAGSDPFLRELIISFGGSGYVALFEIHDSSTVIIGAIRHQLESDFH
;
A
#
# COMPACT_ATOMS: atom_id res chain seq x y z
N MET A 1 19.12 -14.63 8.06
CA MET A 1 18.76 -13.30 7.56
C MET A 1 17.70 -12.75 8.50
N ASN A 2 17.92 -11.63 9.19
CA ASN A 2 16.84 -11.03 9.99
C ASN A 2 15.78 -10.47 9.03
N ARG A 3 14.54 -10.85 9.26
CA ARG A 3 13.37 -10.40 8.50
C ARG A 3 12.73 -9.23 9.25
N TYR A 4 12.32 -8.19 8.54
CA TYR A 4 11.51 -7.14 9.14
C TYR A 4 10.11 -7.68 9.45
N GLN A 5 9.56 -7.29 10.60
CA GLN A 5 8.14 -7.33 10.88
C GLN A 5 7.50 -6.14 10.18
N VAL A 6 6.47 -6.38 9.37
CA VAL A 6 5.70 -5.34 8.68
C VAL A 6 4.39 -5.15 9.43
N LEU A 7 4.15 -3.95 9.91
CA LEU A 7 2.97 -3.56 10.67
C LEU A 7 2.22 -2.47 9.92
N PHE A 8 0.90 -2.46 10.02
CA PHE A 8 0.06 -1.38 9.51
C PHE A 8 -0.29 -0.46 10.68
N SER A 9 -0.17 0.84 10.47
CA SER A 9 -0.76 1.83 11.37
C SER A 9 -2.29 1.74 11.34
N THR A 10 -2.95 2.37 12.31
CA THR A 10 -4.41 2.55 12.27
C THR A 10 -4.83 3.27 10.99
N ASP A 11 -4.15 4.37 10.63
CA ASP A 11 -4.44 5.14 9.42
C ASP A 11 -4.33 4.26 8.16
N ALA A 12 -3.29 3.43 8.05
CA ALA A 12 -3.12 2.52 6.91
C ALA A 12 -4.21 1.43 6.86
N ALA A 13 -4.73 0.98 8.00
CA ALA A 13 -5.85 0.05 8.04
C ALA A 13 -7.15 0.73 7.59
N GLU A 14 -7.43 1.93 8.07
CA GLU A 14 -8.58 2.74 7.63
C GLU A 14 -8.52 3.06 6.13
N ASP A 15 -7.32 3.28 5.61
CA ASP A 15 -7.11 3.48 4.18
C ASP A 15 -7.47 2.25 3.35
N LEU A 16 -7.13 1.04 3.81
CA LEU A 16 -7.50 -0.20 3.13
C LEU A 16 -9.02 -0.39 3.11
N GLU A 17 -9.70 -0.11 4.22
CA GLU A 17 -11.16 -0.18 4.31
C GLU A 17 -11.80 0.80 3.33
N ARG A 18 -11.39 2.08 3.36
CA ARG A 18 -11.88 3.10 2.42
C ARG A 18 -11.61 2.73 0.96
N LEU A 19 -10.45 2.15 0.68
CA LEU A 19 -10.07 1.72 -0.66
C LEU A 19 -10.94 0.56 -1.14
N PHE A 20 -11.18 -0.42 -0.29
CA PHE A 20 -12.05 -1.55 -0.58
C PHE A 20 -13.47 -1.07 -0.89
N ASP A 21 -14.05 -0.24 -0.02
CA ASP A 21 -15.40 0.30 -0.18
C ASP A 21 -15.52 1.10 -1.49
N HIS A 22 -14.54 1.96 -1.77
CA HIS A 22 -14.53 2.75 -3.01
C HIS A 22 -14.52 1.87 -4.27
N ILE A 23 -13.71 0.81 -4.28
CA ILE A 23 -13.66 -0.12 -5.42
C ILE A 23 -14.97 -0.90 -5.51
N LEU A 24 -15.49 -1.39 -4.38
CA LEU A 24 -16.74 -2.15 -4.35
C LEU A 24 -17.92 -1.33 -4.87
N GLU A 25 -18.05 -0.08 -4.40
CA GLU A 25 -19.07 0.86 -4.88
C GLU A 25 -18.96 1.11 -6.38
N ARG A 26 -17.74 1.29 -6.90
CA ARG A 26 -17.48 1.46 -8.35
C ARG A 26 -17.93 0.24 -9.15
N GLU A 27 -17.58 -0.96 -8.71
CA GLU A 27 -17.95 -2.20 -9.41
C GLU A 27 -19.46 -2.46 -9.34
N LEU A 28 -20.11 -2.19 -8.21
CA LEU A 28 -21.57 -2.28 -8.07
C LEU A 28 -22.32 -1.30 -8.96
N ALA A 29 -21.78 -0.09 -9.17
CA ALA A 29 -22.38 0.93 -10.03
C ALA A 29 -22.19 0.64 -11.54
N SER A 30 -21.33 -0.32 -11.90
CA SER A 30 -21.01 -0.64 -13.29
C SER A 30 -21.88 -1.79 -13.81
N PRO A 31 -22.54 -1.66 -14.98
CA PRO A 31 -23.26 -2.77 -15.62
C PRO A 31 -22.37 -3.97 -15.97
N SER A 32 -21.06 -3.77 -16.03
CA SER A 32 -20.05 -4.81 -16.31
C SER A 32 -19.02 -4.91 -15.18
N GLY A 33 -19.39 -4.55 -13.96
CA GLY A 33 -18.50 -4.61 -12.80
C GLY A 33 -18.11 -6.05 -12.42
N ASP A 34 -16.92 -6.19 -11.84
CA ASP A 34 -16.38 -7.44 -11.32
C ASP A 34 -16.15 -7.31 -9.80
N LEU A 35 -17.00 -7.99 -9.02
CA LEU A 35 -16.97 -7.94 -7.55
C LEU A 35 -15.76 -8.65 -6.94
N ASP A 36 -14.93 -9.34 -7.73
CA ASP A 36 -13.65 -9.89 -7.26
C ASP A 36 -12.55 -8.81 -7.20
N ILE A 37 -12.70 -7.68 -7.89
CA ILE A 37 -11.66 -6.64 -7.99
C ILE A 37 -11.26 -6.06 -6.63
N PRO A 38 -12.19 -5.72 -5.70
CA PRO A 38 -11.80 -5.24 -4.36
C PRO A 38 -10.89 -6.21 -3.62
N ALA A 39 -11.23 -7.51 -3.62
CA ALA A 39 -10.42 -8.54 -2.95
C ALA A 39 -9.05 -8.71 -3.62
N ARG A 40 -9.00 -8.74 -4.96
CA ARG A 40 -7.72 -8.83 -5.70
C ARG A 40 -6.83 -7.61 -5.47
N ALA A 41 -7.42 -6.42 -5.26
CA ALA A 41 -6.66 -5.22 -4.92
C ALA A 41 -6.01 -5.35 -3.54
N MET A 42 -6.74 -5.84 -2.53
CA MET A 42 -6.20 -6.10 -1.19
C MET A 42 -5.06 -7.12 -1.24
N GLU A 43 -5.26 -8.24 -1.94
CA GLU A 43 -4.23 -9.27 -2.11
C GLU A 43 -2.97 -8.72 -2.78
N ALA A 44 -3.11 -7.87 -3.80
CA ALA A 44 -1.97 -7.25 -4.48
C ALA A 44 -1.18 -6.33 -3.55
N ILE A 45 -1.88 -5.57 -2.70
CA ILE A 45 -1.25 -4.69 -1.71
C ILE A 45 -0.51 -5.51 -0.65
N GLU A 46 -1.15 -6.53 -0.08
CA GLU A 46 -0.53 -7.41 0.92
C GLU A 46 0.71 -8.13 0.37
N GLN A 47 0.61 -8.69 -0.84
CA GLN A 47 1.72 -9.37 -1.51
C GLN A 47 2.88 -8.41 -1.75
N ALA A 48 2.60 -7.19 -2.22
CA ALA A 48 3.64 -6.19 -2.41
C ALA A 48 4.30 -5.80 -1.07
N CYS A 49 3.52 -5.55 -0.01
CA CYS A 49 4.05 -5.22 1.32
C CYS A 49 4.92 -6.35 1.91
N SER A 50 4.67 -7.61 1.55
CA SER A 50 5.50 -8.74 1.99
C SER A 50 6.98 -8.62 1.56
N PHE A 51 7.26 -7.89 0.47
CA PHE A 51 8.62 -7.60 0.02
C PHE A 51 9.44 -6.83 1.07
N LEU A 52 8.81 -5.95 1.84
CA LEU A 52 9.45 -5.10 2.84
C LEU A 52 10.05 -5.89 4.00
N GLN A 53 9.62 -7.14 4.17
CA GLN A 53 10.22 -8.09 5.10
C GLN A 53 11.70 -8.34 4.81
N HIS A 54 12.12 -8.19 3.55
CA HIS A 54 13.47 -8.56 3.10
C HIS A 54 14.28 -7.35 2.61
N SER A 55 13.64 -6.39 1.94
CA SER A 55 14.37 -5.29 1.30
C SER A 55 13.65 -3.94 1.38
N PRO A 56 13.35 -3.41 2.59
CA PRO A 56 12.65 -2.13 2.68
C PRO A 56 13.51 -0.96 2.17
N PHE A 57 14.84 -1.05 2.32
CA PHE A 57 15.79 -0.03 1.87
C PHE A 57 15.98 0.04 0.35
N SER A 58 15.46 -0.91 -0.44
CA SER A 58 15.51 -0.83 -1.91
C SER A 58 14.40 0.03 -2.50
N CYS A 59 13.37 0.37 -1.71
CA CYS A 59 12.25 1.20 -2.14
C CYS A 59 12.66 2.67 -2.27
N ARG A 60 11.88 3.46 -3.02
CA ARG A 60 12.14 4.89 -3.24
C ARG A 60 12.05 5.65 -1.91
N LYS A 61 12.92 6.65 -1.69
CA LYS A 61 12.81 7.58 -0.56
C LYS A 61 11.66 8.56 -0.78
N ALA A 62 10.85 8.78 0.25
CA ALA A 62 9.85 9.83 0.28
C ALA A 62 10.49 11.08 0.92
N GLY A 63 11.10 11.93 0.09
CA GLY A 63 11.79 13.14 0.56
C GLY A 63 13.24 12.90 1.04
N SER A 64 13.67 13.67 2.04
CA SER A 64 15.05 13.71 2.53
C SER A 64 15.35 12.68 3.62
N ASP A 65 14.34 12.20 4.34
CA ASP A 65 14.48 11.18 5.37
C ASP A 65 14.82 9.81 4.74
N PRO A 66 15.96 9.19 5.07
CA PRO A 66 16.33 7.88 4.51
C PRO A 66 15.46 6.70 4.98
N PHE A 67 14.66 6.86 6.04
CA PHE A 67 13.80 5.83 6.60
C PHE A 67 12.35 5.93 6.11
N LEU A 68 11.90 7.10 5.67
CA LEU A 68 10.61 7.30 5.04
C LEU A 68 10.64 6.96 3.55
N ARG A 69 9.79 6.02 3.12
CA ARG A 69 9.88 5.38 1.80
C ARG A 69 8.53 5.05 1.21
N GLU A 70 8.52 4.88 -0.10
CA GLU A 70 7.34 4.54 -0.90
C GLU A 70 7.55 3.21 -1.62
N LEU A 71 6.56 2.32 -1.47
CA LEU A 71 6.42 1.12 -2.28
C LEU A 71 5.35 1.36 -3.37
N ILE A 72 5.77 1.27 -4.63
CA ILE A 72 4.88 1.33 -5.78
C ILE A 72 4.27 -0.06 -6.01
N ILE A 73 2.94 -0.14 -6.02
CA ILE A 73 2.17 -1.38 -6.11
C ILE A 73 1.39 -1.36 -7.43
N SER A 74 1.80 -2.18 -8.38
CA SER A 74 1.13 -2.28 -9.68
C SER A 74 -0.18 -3.06 -9.58
N PHE A 75 -1.31 -2.40 -9.88
CA PHE A 75 -2.62 -3.03 -9.96
C PHE A 75 -3.57 -2.22 -10.84
N GLY A 76 -4.30 -2.87 -11.75
CA GLY A 76 -5.19 -2.18 -12.69
C GLY A 76 -4.46 -1.14 -13.56
N GLY A 77 -5.11 -0.02 -13.85
CA GLY A 77 -4.59 1.02 -14.75
C GLY A 77 -3.60 2.02 -14.13
N SER A 78 -3.55 2.12 -12.81
CA SER A 78 -2.77 3.15 -12.10
C SER A 78 -2.10 2.65 -10.82
N GLY A 79 -2.60 1.61 -10.16
CA GLY A 79 -1.97 1.03 -8.97
C GLY A 79 -2.07 1.89 -7.71
N TYR A 80 -1.31 1.49 -6.70
CA TYR A 80 -1.30 2.06 -5.36
C TYR A 80 0.12 2.45 -4.93
N VAL A 81 0.22 3.24 -3.87
CA VAL A 81 1.46 3.56 -3.17
C VAL A 81 1.25 3.27 -1.68
N ALA A 82 2.18 2.52 -1.09
CA ALA A 82 2.28 2.41 0.37
C ALA A 82 3.43 3.30 0.85
N LEU A 83 3.11 4.30 1.67
CA LEU A 83 4.10 5.07 2.42
C LEU A 83 4.44 4.29 3.69
N PHE A 84 5.73 4.12 3.96
CA PHE A 84 6.19 3.40 5.14
C PHE A 84 7.45 3.98 5.74
N GLU A 85 7.64 3.71 7.03
CA GLU A 85 8.83 4.05 7.78
C GLU A 85 9.58 2.77 8.18
N ILE A 86 10.90 2.77 8.03
CA ILE A 86 11.77 1.78 8.64
C ILE A 86 12.05 2.23 10.08
N HIS A 87 11.20 1.80 11.00
CA HIS A 87 11.15 2.30 12.37
C HIS A 87 12.39 1.90 13.19
N ASP A 88 12.86 0.67 13.02
CA ASP A 88 14.06 0.15 13.70
C ASP A 88 14.74 -0.95 12.87
N SER A 89 15.74 -1.63 13.45
CA SER A 89 16.51 -2.70 12.78
C SER A 89 15.71 -3.94 12.38
N SER A 90 14.45 -4.02 12.77
CA SER A 90 13.57 -5.18 12.63
C SER A 90 12.11 -4.85 12.34
N THR A 91 11.70 -3.58 12.35
CA THR A 91 10.30 -3.17 12.17
C THR A 91 10.13 -2.20 11.00
N VAL A 92 9.12 -2.43 10.19
CA VAL A 92 8.59 -1.52 9.17
C VAL A 92 7.14 -1.21 9.50
N ILE A 93 6.79 0.08 9.48
CA ILE A 93 5.42 0.55 9.71
C ILE A 93 4.90 1.14 8.41
N ILE A 94 3.85 0.53 7.84
CA ILE A 94 3.06 1.14 6.78
C ILE A 94 2.22 2.24 7.41
N GLY A 95 2.47 3.48 7.02
CA GLY A 95 1.80 4.66 7.56
C GLY A 95 0.55 5.04 6.80
N ALA A 96 0.53 4.83 5.48
CA ALA A 96 -0.58 5.21 4.61
C ALA A 96 -0.59 4.38 3.32
N ILE A 97 -1.78 4.13 2.77
CA ILE A 97 -1.97 3.47 1.47
C ILE A 97 -2.90 4.30 0.60
N ARG A 98 -2.44 4.70 -0.59
CA ARG A 98 -3.18 5.59 -1.48
C ARG A 98 -3.22 5.04 -2.90
N HIS A 99 -4.22 5.45 -3.66
CA HIS A 99 -4.23 5.23 -5.09
C HIS A 99 -3.24 6.19 -5.77
N GLN A 100 -2.49 5.75 -6.80
CA GLN A 100 -1.43 6.58 -7.40
C GLN A 100 -1.89 7.89 -8.03
N LEU A 101 -3.19 8.01 -8.34
CA LEU A 101 -3.78 9.23 -8.89
C LEU A 101 -4.35 10.16 -7.81
N GLU A 102 -4.35 9.77 -6.54
CA GLU A 102 -4.63 10.69 -5.42
C GLU A 102 -3.38 11.57 -5.21
N SER A 103 -3.47 12.85 -5.62
CA SER A 103 -2.34 13.80 -5.79
C SER A 103 -1.74 14.36 -4.50
N ASP A 104 -1.41 13.53 -3.50
CA ASP A 104 -1.03 14.04 -2.17
C ASP A 104 0.45 13.84 -1.80
N PHE A 105 1.27 13.23 -2.66
CA PHE A 105 2.72 13.10 -2.41
C PHE A 105 3.51 14.16 -3.19
N HIS A 106 3.62 15.36 -2.62
CA HIS A 106 4.49 16.44 -3.07
C HIS A 106 5.35 17.00 -1.92
#